data_AF-A0A4R1HC63-F1
#
_entry.id   AF-A0A4R1HC63-F1
#
_cell.length_a   1.000
_cell.length_b   1.000
_cell.length_c   1.000
_cell.angle_alpha   90.00
_cell.angle_beta   90.00
_cell.angle_gamma   90.00
#
_symmetry.space_group_name_H-M   'P 1'
#
loop_
_entity.id
_entity.type
_entity.pdbx_description
1 polymer ?
#
loop_
_entity_poly.entity_id
_entity_poly.type
_entity_poly.pdbx_seq_one_letter_code
_entity_poly.pdbx_strand_id
1 'polypeptide(L)'
;MKNITGNVDVARIEEAIHMLNSNVEQERIKSFVAILEAIKQDPGQESLLVQLRDAFQNLGITQGAVLTYASSIYDLIVDDPFGENEPDSDDN
;
A
#
# COMPACT_ATOMS: atom_id res chain seq x y z
N MET A 1 18.72 -7.33 6.70
CA MET A 1 17.86 -6.30 6.09
C MET A 1 17.33 -6.88 4.78
N LYS A 2 16.10 -7.39 4.77
CA LYS A 2 15.47 -7.83 3.51
C LYS A 2 15.01 -6.55 2.83
N ASN A 3 15.64 -6.20 1.71
CA ASN A 3 15.12 -5.14 0.85
C ASN A 3 13.82 -5.66 0.24
N ILE A 4 12.67 -5.30 0.84
CA ILE A 4 11.32 -5.62 0.32
C ILE A 4 11.00 -4.75 -0.92
N THR A 5 11.95 -3.95 -1.40
CA THR A 5 11.95 -3.35 -2.75
C THR A 5 12.23 -4.38 -3.85
N GLY A 6 11.70 -5.59 -3.71
CA GLY A 6 11.68 -6.62 -4.74
C GLY A 6 10.61 -6.31 -5.77
N ASN A 7 10.87 -5.29 -6.60
CA ASN A 7 10.10 -4.91 -7.80
C ASN A 7 8.61 -4.61 -7.52
N VAL A 8 8.29 -3.33 -7.33
CA VAL A 8 6.90 -2.86 -7.28
C VAL A 8 6.15 -3.37 -8.52
N ASP A 9 5.11 -4.18 -8.30
CA ASP A 9 4.31 -4.76 -9.38
C ASP A 9 3.33 -3.71 -9.92
N VAL A 10 3.73 -3.07 -11.03
CA VAL A 10 2.92 -2.06 -11.71
C VAL A 10 1.53 -2.57 -12.07
N ALA A 11 1.39 -3.84 -12.46
CA ALA A 11 0.08 -4.39 -12.84
C ALA A 11 -0.87 -4.43 -11.63
N ARG A 12 -0.35 -4.77 -10.44
CA ARG A 12 -1.14 -4.72 -9.20
C ARG A 12 -1.53 -3.30 -8.80
N ILE A 13 -0.67 -2.32 -9.07
CA ILE A 13 -1.00 -0.91 -8.84
C ILE A 13 -2.12 -0.46 -9.79
N GLU A 14 -2.05 -0.83 -11.06
CA GLU A 14 -3.11 -0.50 -12.02
C GLU A 14 -4.45 -1.13 -11.64
N GLU A 15 -4.45 -2.40 -11.24
CA GLU A 15 -5.64 -3.09 -10.75
C GLU A 15 -6.21 -2.41 -9.50
N ALA A 16 -5.36 -2.07 -8.53
CA ALA A 16 -5.77 -1.37 -7.32
C ALA A 16 -6.41 -0.01 -7.64
N ILE A 17 -5.79 0.79 -8.52
CA ILE A 17 -6.35 2.08 -8.96
C ILE A 17 -7.72 1.88 -9.62
N HIS A 18 -7.86 0.87 -10.48
CA HIS A 18 -9.13 0.55 -11.13
C HIS A 18 -10.22 0.18 -10.11
N MET A 19 -9.90 -0.70 -9.16
CA MET A 19 -10.83 -1.16 -8.12
C MET A 19 -11.25 -0.02 -7.20
N LEU A 20 -10.32 0.83 -6.79
CA LEU A 20 -10.60 1.99 -5.95
C LEU A 20 -11.49 3.00 -6.65
N ASN A 21 -11.18 3.36 -7.89
CA ASN A 21 -11.98 4.31 -8.66
C ASN A 21 -13.40 3.80 -8.97
N SER A 22 -13.60 2.48 -9.01
CA SER A 22 -14.89 1.86 -9.30
C SER A 22 -15.78 1.70 -8.07
N ASN A 23 -15.20 1.64 -6.86
CA ASN A 23 -15.94 1.27 -5.66
C ASN A 23 -15.88 2.33 -4.54
N VAL A 24 -15.01 3.32 -4.63
CA VAL A 24 -14.81 4.34 -3.60
C VAL A 24 -15.04 5.72 -4.18
N GLU A 25 -15.65 6.61 -3.38
CA GLU A 25 -15.89 8.00 -3.77
C GLU A 25 -14.56 8.71 -4.10
N GLN A 26 -14.40 9.11 -5.36
CA GLN A 26 -13.12 9.60 -5.89
C GLN A 26 -12.55 10.79 -5.12
N GLU A 27 -13.39 11.69 -4.62
CA GLU A 27 -12.95 12.85 -3.84
C GLU A 27 -12.22 12.44 -2.56
N ARG A 28 -12.58 11.31 -1.94
CA ARG A 28 -11.95 10.83 -0.70
C ARG A 28 -10.60 10.17 -0.92
N ILE A 29 -10.37 9.61 -2.09
CA ILE A 29 -9.15 8.84 -2.41
C ILE A 29 -8.24 9.53 -3.41
N LYS A 30 -8.60 10.73 -3.90
CA LYS A 30 -7.88 11.43 -4.96
C LYS A 30 -6.37 11.56 -4.69
N SER A 31 -6.00 12.02 -3.49
CA SER A 31 -4.58 12.18 -3.12
C SER A 31 -3.84 10.84 -3.03
N PHE A 32 -4.54 9.79 -2.57
CA PHE A 32 -3.98 8.44 -2.48
C PHE A 32 -3.76 7.83 -3.87
N VAL A 33 -4.75 7.95 -4.76
CA VAL A 33 -4.66 7.48 -6.16
C VAL A 33 -3.55 8.22 -6.92
N ALA A 34 -3.38 9.53 -6.70
CA ALA A 34 -2.32 10.30 -7.33
C ALA A 34 -0.92 9.77 -6.99
N ILE A 35 -0.71 9.28 -5.76
CA ILE A 35 0.57 8.70 -5.36
C ILE A 35 0.76 7.32 -5.99
N LEU A 36 -0.28 6.50 -6.09
CA LEU A 36 -0.23 5.22 -6.81
C LEU A 36 0.15 5.41 -8.29
N GLU A 37 -0.42 6.43 -8.94
CA GLU A 37 -0.04 6.80 -10.31
C GLU A 37 1.43 7.25 -10.40
N ALA A 38 1.93 8.00 -9.42
CA ALA A 38 3.33 8.39 -9.38
C ALA A 38 4.26 7.17 -9.18
N ILE A 39 3.90 6.23 -8.30
CA ILE A 39 4.68 4.99 -8.08
C ILE A 39 4.72 4.15 -9.36
N LYS A 40 3.63 4.09 -10.11
CA LYS A 40 3.62 3.42 -11.41
C LYS A 40 4.62 4.02 -12.39
N GLN A 41 4.79 5.35 -12.37
CA GLN A 41 5.71 6.05 -13.25
C GLN A 41 7.18 5.90 -12.81
N ASP A 42 7.42 5.86 -11.50
CA ASP A 42 8.75 5.75 -10.91
C ASP A 42 8.77 4.77 -9.71
N PRO A 43 8.70 3.45 -9.97
CA PRO A 43 8.59 2.43 -8.91
C PRO A 43 9.83 2.31 -8.02
N GLY A 44 10.96 2.91 -8.43
CA GLY A 44 12.21 2.91 -7.66
C GLY A 44 12.32 4.06 -6.66
N GLN A 45 11.36 4.98 -6.65
CA GLN A 45 11.43 6.18 -5.82
C GLN A 45 10.88 5.92 -4.41
N GLU A 46 11.79 5.66 -3.46
CA GLU A 46 11.44 5.36 -2.06
C GLU A 46 10.61 6.45 -1.38
N SER A 47 10.80 7.72 -1.75
CA SER A 47 9.99 8.83 -1.21
C SER A 47 8.51 8.74 -1.58
N LEU A 48 8.15 8.02 -2.66
CA LEU A 48 6.75 7.76 -3.01
C LEU A 48 6.12 6.71 -2.08
N LEU A 49 6.90 5.74 -1.60
CA LEU A 49 6.41 4.75 -0.63
C LEU A 49 6.13 5.40 0.73
N VAL A 50 6.98 6.35 1.15
CA VAL A 50 6.75 7.17 2.35
C VAL A 50 5.47 7.99 2.18
N GLN A 51 5.32 8.69 1.06
CA GLN A 51 4.11 9.47 0.76
C GLN A 51 2.85 8.58 0.70
N LEU A 52 2.96 7.37 0.17
CA LEU A 52 1.85 6.42 0.10
C LEU A 52 1.38 6.03 1.50
N ARG A 53 2.31 5.73 2.41
CA ARG A 53 2.02 5.44 3.81
C ARG A 53 1.32 6.62 4.49
N ASP A 54 1.86 7.83 4.34
CA ASP A 54 1.28 9.04 4.93
C ASP A 54 -0.13 9.32 4.37
N ALA A 55 -0.32 9.18 3.06
CA ALA A 55 -1.61 9.35 2.42
C ALA A 55 -2.62 8.31 2.91
N PHE A 56 -2.21 7.04 3.07
CA PHE A 56 -3.05 5.99 3.63
C PHE A 56 -3.49 6.33 5.06
N GLN A 57 -2.56 6.74 5.93
CA GLN A 57 -2.87 7.14 7.31
C GLN A 57 -3.87 8.31 7.36
N ASN A 58 -3.81 9.22 6.40
CA ASN A 58 -4.71 10.37 6.31
C ASN A 58 -6.11 10.07 5.72
N LEU A 59 -6.38 8.84 5.24
CA LEU A 59 -7.69 8.46 4.68
C LEU A 59 -8.80 8.33 5.74
N GLY A 60 -8.47 8.26 7.03
CA GLY A 60 -9.44 8.04 8.11
C GLY A 60 -10.28 6.78 7.87
N ILE A 61 -11.61 6.91 7.91
CA ILE A 61 -12.53 5.77 7.70
C ILE A 61 -12.40 5.11 6.32
N THR A 62 -11.87 5.83 5.32
CA THR A 62 -11.70 5.31 3.96
C THR A 62 -10.56 4.29 3.85
N GLN A 63 -9.71 4.15 4.87
CA GLN A 63 -8.69 3.09 4.93
C GLN A 63 -9.30 1.69 4.77
N GLY A 64 -10.47 1.42 5.40
CA GLY A 64 -11.14 0.13 5.29
C GLY A 64 -11.55 -0.23 3.86
N ALA A 65 -11.97 0.76 3.09
CA ALA A 65 -12.28 0.58 1.67
C ALA A 65 -11.02 0.29 0.85
N VAL A 66 -9.90 0.96 1.15
CA VAL A 66 -8.61 0.67 0.51
C VAL A 66 -8.14 -0.76 0.82
N LEU A 67 -8.23 -1.20 2.07
CA LEU A 67 -7.88 -2.57 2.46
C LEU A 67 -8.79 -3.62 1.78
N THR A 68 -10.04 -3.27 1.48
CA THR A 68 -11.00 -4.16 0.83
C THR A 68 -10.74 -4.30 -0.67
N TYR A 69 -10.49 -3.18 -1.36
CA TYR A 69 -10.44 -3.14 -2.83
C TYR A 69 -9.01 -3.15 -3.41
N ALA A 70 -8.02 -2.80 -2.59
CA ALA A 70 -6.63 -2.67 -2.98
C ALA A 70 -5.71 -3.32 -1.93
N SER A 71 -6.08 -4.50 -1.43
CA SER A 71 -5.32 -5.24 -0.41
C SER A 71 -3.86 -5.48 -0.81
N SER A 72 -3.58 -5.67 -2.10
CA SER A 72 -2.24 -5.82 -2.68
C SER A 72 -1.32 -4.61 -2.45
N ILE A 73 -1.88 -3.42 -2.23
CA ILE A 73 -1.12 -2.20 -1.95
C ILE A 73 -0.66 -2.15 -0.50
N TYR A 74 -1.31 -2.89 0.40
CA TYR A 74 -0.92 -2.90 1.81
C TYR A 74 0.49 -3.47 2.02
N ASP A 75 0.90 -4.43 1.18
CA ASP A 75 2.27 -4.97 1.16
C ASP A 75 3.34 -3.91 0.83
N LEU A 76 2.96 -2.81 0.16
CA LEU A 76 3.85 -1.68 -0.14
C LEU A 76 3.92 -0.67 1.01
N ILE A 77 2.96 -0.72 1.94
CA ILE A 77 2.83 0.25 3.04
C ILE A 77 3.54 -0.28 4.30
N VAL A 78 3.42 -1.58 4.56
CA VAL A 78 3.96 -2.20 5.78
C VAL A 78 5.27 -2.93 5.46
N ASP A 79 6.31 -2.66 6.25
CA ASP A 79 7.57 -3.44 6.19
C ASP A 79 7.35 -4.92 6.56
N ASP A 80 6.26 -5.22 7.27
CA ASP A 80 5.85 -6.57 7.64
C ASP A 80 4.32 -6.62 7.91
N PRO A 81 3.48 -6.85 6.88
CA PRO A 81 2.02 -6.78 7.00
C PRO A 81 1.42 -7.88 7.89
N PHE A 82 2.18 -8.94 8.20
CA PHE A 82 1.72 -10.09 8.97
C PHE A 82 2.67 -10.50 10.09
N GLY A 83 3.60 -9.63 10.49
CA GLY A 83 4.73 -10.00 11.34
C GLY A 83 4.42 -11.04 12.38
N GLU A 84 4.86 -12.26 12.08
CA GLU A 84 4.90 -13.39 13.00
C GLU A 84 5.85 -12.97 14.12
N ASN A 85 5.32 -12.28 15.11
CA ASN A 85 5.81 -12.42 16.46
C ASN A 85 5.36 -13.80 16.92
N GLU A 86 5.94 -14.86 16.33
CA GLU A 86 6.07 -16.11 17.04
C GLU A 86 7.08 -15.80 18.14
N PRO A 87 6.70 -15.73 19.43
CA PRO A 87 7.71 -15.76 20.46
C PRO A 87 8.43 -17.10 20.25
N ASP A 88 9.72 -17.03 19.91
CA ASP A 88 10.64 -18.15 20.04
C ASP A 88 10.30 -18.81 21.37
N SER A 89 9.73 -20.00 21.29
CA SER A 89 9.58 -20.86 22.45
C SER A 89 11.00 -21.24 22.81
N ASP A 90 11.63 -20.43 23.66
CA ASP A 90 12.86 -20.77 24.36
C ASP A 90 12.54 -22.00 25.23
N ASP A 91 12.65 -23.15 24.60
CA ASP A 91 12.80 -24.44 25.23
C ASP A 91 14.25 -24.49 25.73
N ASN A 92 14.46 -24.07 27.00
CA ASN A 92 15.47 -24.65 27.90
C ASN A 92 15.29 -24.19 29.37
#